data_AF-A0A2X0PJS1-F1
#
_entry.id   AF-A0A2X0PJS1-F1
#
_cell.length_a   1.000
_cell.length_b   1.000
_cell.length_c   1.000
_cell.angle_alpha   90.00
_cell.angle_beta   90.00
_cell.angle_gamma   90.00
#
_symmetry.space_group_name_H-M   'P 1'
#
loop_
_entity.id
_entity.type
_entity.pdbx_description
1 polymer ?
#
loop_
_entity_poly.entity_id
_entity_poly.type
_entity_poly.pdbx_seq_one_letter_code
_entity_poly.pdbx_strand_id
1 'polypeptide(L)'
;MKVYQNENVYEAFNHRLEYICGYFDHLIISFSGGKDSGLMLELVRLYYESHDWMKKGIKVSAFYLDYEGNYQETKDYIERSMGKYPEFDYYHVCLPV
;
A
#
# COMPACT_ATOMS: atom_id res chain seq x y z
N MET A 1 24.24 -22.11 0.40
CA MET A 1 23.18 -23.10 0.12
C MET A 1 21.85 -22.35 0.10
N LYS A 2 20.97 -22.56 -0.88
CA LYS A 2 19.65 -21.91 -0.90
C LYS A 2 18.73 -22.63 0.10
N VAL A 3 17.98 -21.88 0.90
CA VAL A 3 16.93 -22.42 1.79
C VAL A 3 15.59 -22.19 1.11
N TYR A 4 14.87 -23.26 0.83
CA TYR A 4 13.53 -23.21 0.24
C TYR A 4 12.48 -23.17 1.33
N GLN A 5 11.47 -22.34 1.15
CA GLN A 5 10.30 -22.25 2.04
C GLN A 5 9.12 -22.99 1.41
N ASN A 6 8.19 -23.45 2.25
CA ASN A 6 6.98 -24.13 1.79
C ASN A 6 5.85 -23.16 1.42
N GLU A 7 6.06 -21.86 1.59
CA GLU A 7 5.13 -20.80 1.20
C GLU A 7 5.63 -20.05 -0.03
N ASN A 8 4.69 -19.60 -0.88
CA ASN A 8 4.99 -18.71 -1.99
C ASN A 8 5.04 -17.24 -1.53
N VAL A 9 5.48 -16.34 -2.42
CA VAL A 9 5.68 -14.92 -2.10
C VAL A 9 4.39 -14.23 -1.65
N TYR A 10 3.25 -14.61 -2.23
CA TYR A 10 1.95 -14.03 -1.90
C TYR A 10 1.44 -14.52 -0.53
N GLU A 11 1.59 -15.80 -0.22
CA GLU A 11 1.29 -16.36 1.10
C GLU A 11 2.13 -15.69 2.19
N ALA A 12 3.44 -15.57 1.95
CA ALA A 12 4.33 -14.89 2.87
C ALA A 12 3.97 -13.39 3.06
N PHE A 13 3.48 -12.72 2.01
CA PHE A 13 3.00 -11.35 2.10
C PHE A 13 1.77 -11.23 3.01
N ASN A 14 0.78 -12.11 2.83
CA ASN A 14 -0.43 -12.17 3.64
C ASN A 14 -0.12 -12.43 5.12
N HIS A 15 0.80 -13.36 5.41
CA HIS A 15 1.25 -13.61 6.78
C HIS A 15 1.88 -12.39 7.45
N ARG A 16 2.63 -11.58 6.69
CA ARG A 16 3.22 -10.33 7.21
C ARG A 16 2.15 -9.28 7.48
N LEU A 17 1.12 -9.15 6.64
CA LEU A 17 0.01 -8.24 6.90
C LEU A 17 -0.77 -8.64 8.15
N GLU A 18 -1.12 -9.92 8.30
CA GLU A 18 -1.80 -10.42 9.50
C GLU A 18 -0.96 -10.14 10.76
N TYR A 19 0.35 -10.41 10.69
CA TYR A 19 1.25 -10.10 11.80
C TYR A 19 1.22 -8.60 12.15
N ILE A 20 1.38 -7.71 11.17
CA ILE A 20 1.39 -6.25 11.38
C ILE A 20 0.05 -5.78 11.99
N CYS A 21 -1.08 -6.26 11.46
CA CYS A 21 -2.41 -5.88 11.95
C CYS A 21 -2.76 -6.47 13.31
N GLY A 22 -2.02 -7.48 13.77
CA GLY A 22 -2.06 -7.94 15.17
C GLY A 22 -1.51 -6.90 16.16
N TYR A 23 -0.74 -5.91 15.71
CA TYR A 23 -0.14 -4.87 16.57
C TYR A 23 -0.63 -3.46 16.26
N PHE A 24 -1.05 -3.19 15.02
CA PHE A 24 -1.39 -1.85 14.55
C PHE A 24 -2.77 -1.84 13.88
N ASP A 25 -3.59 -0.87 14.26
CA ASP A 25 -4.92 -0.65 13.68
C ASP A 25 -4.91 0.33 12.50
N HIS A 26 -3.74 0.90 12.16
CA HIS A 26 -3.58 1.82 11.04
C HIS A 26 -2.33 1.48 10.23
N LEU A 27 -2.54 1.02 9.00
CA LEU A 27 -1.47 0.74 8.04
C LEU A 27 -1.30 1.92 7.07
N ILE A 28 -0.07 2.36 6.86
CA ILE A 28 0.26 3.43 5.91
C ILE A 28 1.16 2.86 4.81
N ILE A 29 0.68 2.92 3.57
CA ILE A 29 1.41 2.52 2.37
C ILE A 29 2.22 3.72 1.88
N SER A 30 3.55 3.58 1.85
CA SER A 30 4.40 4.54 1.16
C SER A 30 4.29 4.31 -0.35
N PHE A 31 3.60 5.22 -1.04
CA PHE A 31 3.26 5.11 -2.45
C PHE A 31 4.14 6.02 -3.29
N SER A 32 5.11 5.47 -4.02
CA SER A 32 6.07 6.25 -4.82
C SER A 32 5.65 6.44 -6.28
N GLY A 33 4.53 5.85 -6.71
CA GLY A 33 4.17 5.77 -8.12
C GLY A 33 4.99 4.76 -8.94
N GLY A 34 5.82 3.95 -8.29
CA GLY A 34 6.55 2.85 -8.93
C GLY A 34 5.72 1.57 -9.03
N LYS A 35 6.22 0.60 -9.81
CA LYS A 35 5.56 -0.71 -9.98
C LYS A 35 5.34 -1.45 -8.66
N ASP A 36 6.32 -1.40 -7.75
CA ASP A 36 6.32 -2.20 -6.52
C ASP A 36 5.34 -1.59 -5.50
N SER A 37 5.31 -0.26 -5.37
CA SER A 37 4.30 0.43 -4.56
C SER A 37 2.90 0.32 -5.17
N GLY A 38 2.79 0.28 -6.50
CA GLY A 38 1.56 -0.01 -7.23
C GLY A 38 0.99 -1.37 -6.86
N LEU A 39 1.81 -2.42 -6.98
CA LEU A 39 1.41 -3.78 -6.59
C LEU A 39 1.08 -3.87 -5.09
N MET A 40 1.84 -3.18 -4.22
CA MET A 40 1.56 -3.14 -2.80
C MET A 40 0.18 -2.56 -2.49
N LEU A 41 -0.21 -1.46 -3.16
CA LEU A 41 -1.55 -0.87 -3.02
C LEU A 41 -2.65 -1.89 -3.36
N GLU A 42 -2.52 -2.58 -4.49
CA GLU A 42 -3.51 -3.59 -4.92
C GLU A 42 -3.56 -4.79 -3.96
N LEU A 43 -2.40 -5.29 -3.50
CA LEU A 43 -2.35 -6.45 -2.61
C LEU A 43 -2.91 -6.13 -1.22
N VAL A 44 -2.58 -4.97 -0.65
CA VAL A 44 -3.18 -4.53 0.63
C VAL A 44 -4.68 -4.38 0.46
N ARG A 45 -5.14 -3.82 -0.66
CA ARG A 45 -6.56 -3.64 -0.93
C ARG A 45 -7.31 -4.97 -1.09
N LEU A 46 -6.71 -5.97 -1.74
CA LEU A 46 -7.26 -7.32 -1.84
C LEU A 46 -7.34 -7.99 -0.46
N TYR A 47 -6.30 -7.81 0.36
CA TYR A 47 -6.25 -8.38 1.70
C TYR A 47 -7.28 -7.73 2.64
N TYR A 48 -7.40 -6.41 2.57
CA TYR A 48 -8.38 -5.60 3.30
C TYR A 48 -9.82 -6.11 3.12
N GLU A 49 -10.20 -6.38 1.86
CA GLU A 49 -11.52 -6.92 1.52
C GLU A 49 -11.72 -8.34 2.00
N SER A 50 -10.77 -9.23 1.69
CA SER A 50 -10.89 -10.66 2.00
C SER A 50 -10.91 -10.97 3.50
N HIS A 51 -10.45 -10.04 4.34
CA HIS A 51 -10.36 -10.22 5.79
C HIS A 51 -11.26 -9.26 6.58
N ASP A 52 -12.20 -8.58 5.91
CA ASP A 52 -13.19 -7.69 6.51
C ASP A 52 -12.56 -6.59 7.40
N TRP A 53 -11.42 -6.04 6.99
CA TRP A 53 -10.64 -5.08 7.80
C TRP A 53 -11.45 -3.86 8.24
N MET A 54 -12.38 -3.40 7.41
CA MET A 54 -13.32 -2.34 7.77
C MET A 54 -14.13 -2.67 9.04
N LYS A 55 -14.66 -3.89 9.14
CA LYS A 55 -15.43 -4.35 10.31
C LYS A 55 -14.54 -4.51 11.55
N LYS A 56 -13.26 -4.81 11.34
CA LYS A 56 -12.25 -4.92 12.39
C LYS A 56 -11.69 -3.56 12.84
N GLY A 57 -12.11 -2.46 12.20
CA GLY A 57 -11.64 -1.11 12.51
C GLY A 57 -10.22 -0.81 12.04
N ILE A 58 -9.64 -1.66 11.17
CA ILE A 58 -8.31 -1.42 10.60
C ILE A 58 -8.42 -0.34 9.52
N LYS A 59 -7.64 0.74 9.69
CA LYS A 59 -7.53 1.85 8.74
C LYS A 59 -6.36 1.64 7.81
N VAL A 60 -6.50 2.09 6.57
CA VAL A 60 -5.43 2.09 5.59
C VAL A 60 -5.31 3.48 4.99
N SER A 61 -4.08 3.96 4.86
CA SER A 61 -3.79 5.18 4.11
C SER A 61 -2.69 4.95 3.09
N ALA A 62 -2.73 5.68 1.98
CA ALA A 62 -1.61 5.78 1.05
C ALA A 62 -0.99 7.18 1.15
N PHE A 63 0.33 7.23 1.17
CA PHE A 63 1.09 8.48 1.32
C PHE A 63 2.11 8.61 0.19
N TYR A 64 2.06 9.74 -0.51
CA TYR A 64 3.00 10.11 -1.57
C TYR A 64 3.79 11.36 -1.17
N LEU A 65 5.11 11.27 -1.27
CA LEU A 65 6.05 12.39 -1.17
C LEU A 65 6.34 12.94 -2.55
N ASP A 66 5.90 14.16 -2.80
CA ASP A 66 6.14 14.86 -4.06
C ASP A 66 7.37 15.74 -3.95
N TYR A 67 8.41 15.37 -4.71
CA TYR A 67 9.64 16.15 -4.87
C TYR A 67 9.57 17.12 -6.06
N GLU A 68 8.40 17.24 -6.70
CA GLU A 68 8.10 18.09 -7.86
C GLU A 68 8.91 17.80 -9.15
N GLY A 69 9.94 16.95 -9.09
CA GLY A 69 10.83 16.59 -10.20
C GLY A 69 10.50 15.29 -10.96
N ASN A 70 9.31 14.71 -10.79
CA ASN A 70 8.92 13.44 -11.44
C ASN A 70 8.45 13.61 -12.90
N TYR A 71 8.60 12.56 -13.71
CA TYR A 71 8.05 12.49 -15.07
C TYR A 71 6.51 12.61 -15.05
N GLN A 72 5.94 13.22 -16.10
CA GLN A 72 4.48 13.41 -16.20
C GLN A 72 3.72 12.09 -16.10
N GLU A 73 4.18 11.03 -16.78
CA GLU A 73 3.54 9.70 -16.73
C GLU A 73 3.48 9.13 -15.30
N THR A 74 4.49 9.41 -14.48
CA THR A 74 4.51 9.01 -13.07
C THR A 74 3.52 9.84 -12.26
N LYS A 75 3.47 11.17 -12.48
CA LYS A 75 2.49 12.05 -11.84
C LYS A 75 1.06 11.63 -12.18
N ASP A 76 0.76 11.38 -13.44
CA ASP A 76 -0.56 10.95 -13.89
C ASP A 76 -0.96 9.59 -13.29
N TYR A 77 0.00 8.67 -13.14
CA TYR A 77 -0.26 7.39 -12.47
C TYR A 77 -0.54 7.57 -10.98
N ILE A 78 0.20 8.46 -10.32
CA ILE A 78 -0.03 8.78 -8.91
C ILE A 78 -1.41 9.41 -8.73
N GLU A 79 -1.77 10.41 -9.53
CA GLU A 79 -3.08 11.07 -9.45
C GLU A 79 -4.24 10.09 -9.64
N ARG A 80 -4.11 9.12 -10.57
CA ARG A 80 -5.13 8.07 -10.75
C ARG A 80 -5.19 7.07 -9.61
N SER A 81 -4.09 6.86 -8.89
CA SER A 81 -4.01 5.91 -7.78
C SER A 81 -4.46 6.53 -6.45
N MET A 82 -4.19 7.82 -6.26
CA MET A 82 -4.59 8.60 -5.09
C MET A 82 -6.10 8.86 -5.17
N GLY A 83 -6.87 8.18 -4.32
CA GLY A 83 -8.34 8.24 -4.35
C GLY A 83 -9.00 7.05 -5.05
N LYS A 84 -8.23 6.04 -5.48
CA LYS A 84 -8.77 4.85 -6.18
C LYS A 84 -9.78 4.05 -5.34
N TYR A 85 -9.55 3.97 -4.03
CA TYR A 85 -10.38 3.24 -3.07
C TYR A 85 -10.95 4.20 -2.02
N PRO A 86 -12.27 4.45 -2.00
CA PRO A 86 -12.93 5.39 -1.09
C PRO A 86 -12.78 5.09 0.41
N GLU A 87 -12.51 3.84 0.76
CA GLU A 87 -12.31 3.38 2.13
C GLU A 87 -10.93 3.71 2.71
N PHE A 88 -10.00 4.18 1.88
CA PHE A 88 -8.64 4.54 2.29
C PHE A 88 -8.48 6.05 2.35
N ASP A 89 -7.61 6.52 3.23
CA ASP A 89 -7.19 7.92 3.25
C ASP A 89 -5.94 8.13 2.36
N TYR A 90 -5.82 9.31 1.74
CA TYR A 90 -4.71 9.61 0.83
C TYR A 90 -4.02 10.90 1.24
N TYR A 91 -2.70 10.83 1.41
CA TYR A 91 -1.86 11.96 1.79
C TYR A 91 -0.87 12.28 0.67
N HIS A 92 -1.08 13.40 -0.02
CA HIS A 92 -0.11 13.95 -0.96
C HIS A 92 0.63 15.08 -0.26
N VAL A 93 1.92 14.86 0.03
CA VAL A 93 2.75 15.84 0.72
C VAL A 93 3.79 16.35 -0.25
N CYS A 94 3.64 17.61 -0.66
CA CYS A 94 4.64 18.33 -1.44
C CYS A 94 5.75 18.82 -0.51
N LEU A 95 6.99 18.45 -0.82
CA LEU A 95 8.17 18.94 -0.12
C LEU A 95 8.76 20.12 -0.91
N PRO A 96 9.11 21.23 -0.25
CA PRO A 96 9.85 22.30 -0.91
C PRO A 96 11.28 21.81 -1.15
N VAL A 97 11.58 21.38 -2.38
CA VAL A 97 12.92 20.92 -2.79
C VAL A 97 13.62 21.97 -3.64
#